data_AF-A0A9Q4T1Y3-F1
#
_entry.id   AF-A0A9Q4T1Y3-F1
#
_cell.length_a   1.000
_cell.length_b   1.000
_cell.length_c   1.000
_cell.angle_alpha   90.00
_cell.angle_beta   90.00
_cell.angle_gamma   90.00
#
_symmetry.space_group_name_H-M   'P 1'
#
loop_
_entity.id
_entity.type
_entity.pdbx_description
1 polymer ?
#
loop_
_entity_poly.entity_id
_entity_poly.type
_entity_poly.pdbx_seq_one_letter_code
_entity_poly.pdbx_strand_id
1 'polypeptide(L)'
;MKRLASLFLLFFAHLAFVPEALLLILIVGAYFYFRDPLPWLAFEGGVFAVLALLFALLARHVDRRSLAVGVVTAGSPQEADADDVLRLFSLGEHLLFAITSAALPYFILSFFIFDGRVAFWLHTAFLVAVLVGVHFAGRWLDRLQKRRGYGEYGL
;
A
#
# COMPACT_ATOMS: atom_id res chain seq x y z
N MET A 1 -4.70 -27.65 21.90
CA MET A 1 -5.00 -27.66 20.45
C MET A 1 -6.23 -26.83 20.10
N LYS A 2 -7.43 -27.06 20.69
CA LYS A 2 -8.65 -26.28 20.36
C LYS A 2 -8.54 -24.76 20.59
N ARG A 3 -7.94 -24.31 21.70
CA ARG A 3 -7.70 -22.87 21.98
C ARG A 3 -6.75 -22.18 20.99
N LEU A 4 -5.73 -22.89 20.51
CA LEU A 4 -4.79 -22.39 19.49
C LEU A 4 -5.50 -22.24 18.15
N ALA A 5 -6.33 -23.20 17.76
CA ALA A 5 -7.14 -23.12 16.54
C ALA A 5 -8.14 -21.95 16.57
N SER A 6 -8.75 -21.66 17.73
CA SER A 6 -9.63 -20.50 17.91
C SER A 6 -8.88 -19.17 17.81
N LEU A 7 -7.67 -19.09 18.35
CA LEU A 7 -6.80 -17.91 18.24
C LEU A 7 -6.31 -17.71 16.81
N PHE A 8 -5.96 -18.79 16.09
CA PHE A 8 -5.64 -18.72 14.67
C PHE A 8 -6.86 -18.26 13.86
N LEU A 9 -8.05 -18.79 14.13
CA LEU A 9 -9.29 -18.36 13.46
C LEU A 9 -9.60 -16.87 13.73
N LEU A 10 -9.44 -16.40 14.96
CA LEU A 10 -9.59 -14.98 15.31
C LEU A 10 -8.52 -14.13 14.63
N PHE A 11 -7.27 -14.61 14.58
CA PHE A 11 -6.16 -13.94 13.88
C PHE A 11 -6.40 -13.85 12.38
N PHE A 12 -6.84 -14.94 11.73
CA PHE A 12 -7.21 -14.96 10.31
C PHE A 12 -8.47 -14.14 10.02
N ALA A 13 -9.46 -14.14 10.93
CA ALA A 13 -10.63 -13.27 10.82
C ALA A 13 -10.25 -11.80 10.96
N HIS A 14 -9.31 -11.46 11.85
CA HIS A 14 -8.80 -10.09 11.98
C HIS A 14 -7.94 -9.70 10.78
N LEU A 15 -7.09 -10.60 10.26
CA LEU A 15 -6.36 -10.45 9.01
C LEU A 15 -7.28 -10.21 7.82
N ALA A 16 -8.44 -10.89 7.74
CA ALA A 16 -9.38 -10.71 6.63
C ALA A 16 -9.97 -9.28 6.54
N PHE A 17 -9.86 -8.48 7.61
CA PHE A 17 -10.27 -7.07 7.63
C PHE A 17 -9.10 -6.09 7.48
N VAL A 18 -7.88 -6.59 7.26
CA VAL A 18 -6.67 -5.79 7.05
C VAL A 18 -6.30 -5.90 5.56
N PRO A 19 -6.33 -4.81 4.77
CA PRO A 19 -6.04 -4.83 3.33
C PRO A 19 -4.73 -5.54 2.96
N GLU A 20 -3.70 -5.39 3.79
CA GLU A 20 -2.38 -5.99 3.66
C GLU A 20 -2.43 -7.52 3.75
N ALA A 21 -3.33 -8.05 4.57
CA ALA A 21 -3.51 -9.48 4.74
C ALA A 21 -4.38 -10.10 3.64
N LEU A 22 -5.35 -9.36 3.11
CA LEU A 22 -6.02 -9.73 1.87
C LEU A 22 -5.03 -9.77 0.70
N LEU A 23 -4.13 -8.78 0.60
CA LEU A 23 -3.03 -8.78 -0.37
C LEU A 23 -2.11 -9.99 -0.17
N LEU A 24 -1.73 -10.33 1.06
CA LEU A 24 -0.91 -11.50 1.33
C LEU A 24 -1.62 -12.81 0.90
N ILE A 25 -2.89 -12.97 1.26
CA ILE A 25 -3.70 -14.13 0.86
C ILE A 25 -3.79 -14.21 -0.66
N LEU A 26 -3.99 -13.08 -1.34
CA LEU A 26 -4.04 -12.99 -2.79
C LEU A 26 -2.70 -13.40 -3.42
N ILE A 27 -1.58 -12.89 -2.92
CA ILE A 27 -0.22 -13.20 -3.42
C ILE A 27 0.11 -14.69 -3.23
N VAL A 28 -0.15 -15.22 -2.04
CA VAL A 28 0.09 -16.64 -1.73
C VAL A 28 -0.86 -17.54 -2.53
N GLY A 29 -2.14 -17.16 -2.68
CA GLY A 29 -3.10 -17.88 -3.50
C GLY A 29 -2.70 -17.91 -4.98
N ALA A 30 -2.22 -16.77 -5.50
CA ALA A 30 -1.73 -16.67 -6.86
C ALA A 30 -0.51 -17.56 -7.12
N TYR A 31 0.36 -17.77 -6.13
CA TYR A 31 1.49 -18.69 -6.25
C TYR A 31 1.04 -20.14 -6.49
N PHE A 32 -0.02 -20.60 -5.82
CA PHE A 32 -0.55 -21.94 -6.04
C PHE A 32 -1.26 -22.08 -7.39
N TYR A 33 -1.72 -20.98 -7.98
CA TYR A 33 -2.44 -20.94 -9.25
C TYR A 33 -1.49 -20.80 -10.45
N PHE A 34 -0.52 -19.88 -10.39
CA PHE A 34 0.46 -19.65 -11.43
C PHE A 34 1.73 -20.43 -11.16
N ARG A 35 1.96 -21.49 -11.93
CA ARG A 35 3.21 -22.27 -11.87
C ARG A 35 4.28 -21.77 -12.84
N ASP A 36 3.89 -20.96 -13.82
CA ASP A 36 4.80 -20.42 -14.82
C ASP A 36 5.31 -19.02 -14.44
N PRO A 37 6.59 -18.70 -14.69
CA PRO A 37 7.19 -17.41 -14.31
C PRO A 37 6.56 -16.19 -15.00
N LEU A 38 6.10 -16.33 -16.24
CA LEU A 38 5.54 -15.22 -17.03
C LEU A 38 4.16 -14.77 -16.51
N PRO A 39 3.17 -15.66 -16.32
CA PRO A 39 1.92 -15.31 -15.66
C PRO A 39 2.10 -14.71 -14.26
N TRP A 40 3.10 -15.19 -13.50
CA TRP A 40 3.43 -14.63 -12.19
C TRP A 40 3.89 -13.17 -12.28
N LEU A 41 4.83 -12.86 -13.19
CA LEU A 41 5.28 -11.49 -13.43
C LEU A 41 4.15 -10.56 -13.87
N ALA A 42 3.27 -11.05 -14.75
CA ALA A 42 2.12 -10.28 -15.22
C ALA A 42 1.13 -10.00 -14.08
N PHE A 43 0.88 -10.98 -13.22
CA PHE A 43 0.03 -10.84 -12.05
C PHE A 43 0.61 -9.85 -11.05
N GLU A 44 1.89 -10.00 -10.70
CA GLU A 44 2.63 -9.09 -9.83
C GLU A 44 2.56 -7.65 -10.35
N GLY A 45 2.91 -7.45 -11.63
CA GLY A 45 2.82 -6.16 -12.30
C GLY A 45 1.41 -5.58 -12.28
N GLY A 46 0.39 -6.41 -12.46
CA GLY A 46 -1.02 -6.03 -12.36
C GLY A 46 -1.40 -5.55 -10.96
N VAL A 47 -1.00 -6.27 -9.91
CA VAL A 47 -1.25 -5.87 -8.52
C VAL A 47 -0.61 -4.52 -8.21
N PHE A 48 0.67 -4.34 -8.54
CA PHE A 48 1.34 -3.06 -8.31
C PHE A 48 0.77 -1.92 -9.17
N ALA A 49 0.35 -2.19 -10.42
CA ALA A 49 -0.30 -1.20 -11.26
C ALA A 49 -1.64 -0.73 -10.68
N VAL A 50 -2.45 -1.65 -10.15
CA VAL A 50 -3.72 -1.31 -9.48
C VAL A 50 -3.45 -0.49 -8.22
N LEU A 51 -2.50 -0.89 -7.38
CA LEU A 51 -2.16 -0.14 -6.15
C LEU A 51 -1.62 1.26 -6.48
N ALA A 52 -0.76 1.37 -7.49
CA ALA A 52 -0.24 2.65 -7.96
C ALA A 52 -1.35 3.56 -8.53
N LEU A 53 -2.30 2.99 -9.28
CA LEU A 53 -3.46 3.72 -9.78
C LEU A 53 -4.35 4.22 -8.64
N LEU A 54 -4.65 3.37 -7.66
CA LEU A 54 -5.40 3.76 -6.47
C LEU A 54 -4.70 4.91 -5.74
N PHE A 55 -3.38 4.84 -5.59
CA PHE A 55 -2.60 5.90 -4.97
C PHE A 55 -2.67 7.19 -5.78
N ALA A 56 -2.52 7.14 -7.11
CA ALA A 56 -2.60 8.31 -7.97
C ALA A 56 -3.97 8.98 -7.92
N LEU A 57 -5.05 8.19 -7.89
CA LEU A 57 -6.42 8.69 -7.76
C LEU A 57 -6.64 9.33 -6.39
N LEU A 58 -6.20 8.66 -5.32
CA LEU A 58 -6.29 9.17 -3.96
C LEU A 58 -5.47 10.46 -3.79
N ALA A 59 -4.23 10.49 -4.27
CA ALA A 59 -3.35 11.65 -4.24
C ALA A 59 -4.00 12.87 -4.94
N ARG A 60 -4.62 12.65 -6.11
CA ARG A 60 -5.34 13.71 -6.83
C ARG A 60 -6.58 14.17 -6.06
N HIS A 61 -7.27 13.26 -5.39
CA HIS A 61 -8.44 13.59 -4.57
C HIS A 61 -8.04 14.39 -3.33
N VAL A 62 -6.99 13.97 -2.63
CA VAL A 62 -6.39 14.65 -1.47
C VAL A 62 -5.94 16.07 -1.82
N ASP A 63 -5.19 16.24 -2.91
CA ASP A 63 -4.72 17.57 -3.31
C ASP A 63 -5.90 18.53 -3.58
N ARG A 64 -6.93 18.05 -4.29
CA ARG A 64 -8.16 18.84 -4.54
C ARG A 64 -8.93 19.18 -3.27
N ARG A 65 -9.12 18.22 -2.35
CA ARG A 65 -9.87 18.44 -1.11
C ARG A 65 -9.11 19.33 -0.14
N SER A 66 -7.79 19.13 0.00
CA SER A 66 -6.93 19.98 0.83
C SER A 66 -6.89 21.44 0.37
N LEU A 67 -6.98 21.69 -0.94
CA LEU A 67 -7.12 23.05 -1.50
C LEU A 67 -8.44 23.72 -1.14
N ALA A 68 -9.54 22.95 -1.13
CA ALA A 68 -10.88 23.47 -0.90
C ALA A 68 -11.13 23.82 0.57
N VAL A 69 -10.55 23.06 1.51
CA VAL A 69 -10.76 23.22 2.95
C VAL A 69 -9.85 24.30 3.55
N GLY A 70 -8.60 24.41 3.09
CA GLY A 70 -7.65 25.42 3.59
C GLY A 70 -7.25 25.19 5.06
N VAL A 71 -6.82 26.26 5.75
CA VAL A 71 -6.41 26.21 7.16
C VAL A 71 -7.62 26.50 8.04
N VAL A 72 -7.98 25.55 8.90
CA VAL A 72 -9.19 25.60 9.72
C VAL A 72 -8.82 25.78 11.20
N THR A 73 -9.53 26.66 11.90
CA THR A 73 -9.43 26.84 13.35
C THR A 73 -10.27 25.80 14.10
N ALA A 74 -9.73 25.28 15.20
CA ALA A 74 -10.42 24.32 16.08
C ALA A 74 -11.74 24.88 16.62
N GLY A 75 -12.78 24.04 16.67
CA GLY A 75 -14.14 24.40 17.08
C GLY A 75 -14.98 25.10 16.00
N SER A 76 -14.47 25.22 14.78
CA SER A 76 -15.23 25.77 13.66
C SER A 76 -16.08 24.70 12.96
N PRO A 77 -17.17 25.08 12.25
CA PRO A 77 -17.98 24.13 11.49
C PRO A 77 -17.20 23.39 10.39
N GLN A 78 -16.05 23.92 9.97
CA GLN A 78 -15.19 23.32 8.94
C GLN A 78 -14.21 22.26 9.48
N GLU A 79 -14.18 22.01 10.80
CA GLU A 79 -13.28 21.04 11.43
C GLU A 79 -13.55 19.61 10.94
N ALA A 80 -14.82 19.24 10.75
CA ALA A 80 -15.18 17.93 10.20
C ALA A 80 -14.63 17.70 8.78
N ASP A 81 -14.59 18.75 7.94
CA ASP A 81 -14.01 18.67 6.60
C ASP A 81 -12.48 18.54 6.65
N ALA A 82 -11.83 19.14 7.65
CA ALA A 82 -10.40 19.02 7.88
C ALA A 82 -10.00 17.61 8.36
N ASP A 83 -10.78 17.02 9.27
CA ASP A 83 -10.61 15.63 9.72
C ASP A 83 -10.74 14.62 8.58
N ASP A 84 -11.70 14.82 7.69
CA ASP A 84 -11.86 13.98 6.51
C ASP A 84 -10.64 14.07 5.58
N VAL A 85 -10.04 15.25 5.41
CA VAL A 85 -8.80 15.41 4.65
C VAL A 85 -7.64 14.67 5.32
N LEU A 86 -7.51 14.73 6.65
CA LEU A 86 -6.50 13.97 7.41
C LEU A 86 -6.67 12.46 7.25
N ARG A 87 -7.91 11.95 7.27
CA ARG A 87 -8.20 10.54 7.01
C ARG A 87 -7.75 10.12 5.62
N LEU A 88 -7.91 10.98 4.60
CA LEU A 88 -7.45 10.69 3.25
C LEU A 88 -5.92 10.67 3.14
N PHE A 89 -5.20 11.54 3.87
CA PHE A 89 -3.74 11.46 3.99
C PHE A 89 -3.31 10.14 4.64
N SER A 90 -3.93 9.77 5.76
CA SER A 90 -3.65 8.49 6.44
C SER A 90 -3.94 7.27 5.56
N LEU A 91 -5.01 7.33 4.74
CA LEU A 91 -5.30 6.30 3.76
C LEU A 91 -4.20 6.19 2.68
N GLY A 92 -3.62 7.34 2.29
CA GLY A 92 -2.50 7.39 1.36
C GLY A 92 -1.25 6.72 1.94
N GLU A 93 -0.94 6.99 3.20
CA GLU A 93 0.15 6.32 3.92
C GLU A 93 -0.07 4.81 4.04
N HIS A 94 -1.28 4.37 4.43
CA HIS A 94 -1.63 2.95 4.49
C HIS A 94 -1.47 2.27 3.13
N LEU A 95 -1.84 2.95 2.03
CA LEU A 95 -1.68 2.38 0.70
C LEU A 95 -0.20 2.24 0.29
N LEU A 96 0.64 3.22 0.63
CA LEU A 96 2.09 3.12 0.43
C LEU A 96 2.72 2.02 1.29
N PHE A 97 2.24 1.87 2.52
CA PHE A 97 2.64 0.78 3.41
C PHE A 97 2.25 -0.59 2.83
N ALA A 98 1.03 -0.72 2.30
CA ALA A 98 0.55 -1.94 1.65
C ALA A 98 1.38 -2.31 0.41
N ILE A 99 1.79 -1.32 -0.41
CA ILE A 99 2.69 -1.56 -1.55
C ILE A 99 4.05 -2.07 -1.06
N THR A 100 4.60 -1.45 -0.02
CA THR A 100 5.90 -1.84 0.55
C THR A 100 5.85 -3.24 1.16
N SER A 101 4.79 -3.53 1.92
CA SER A 101 4.62 -4.82 2.59
C SER A 101 4.37 -5.96 1.60
N ALA A 102 3.72 -5.68 0.47
CA ALA A 102 3.54 -6.65 -0.63
C ALA A 102 4.86 -7.01 -1.34
N ALA A 103 5.85 -6.12 -1.38
CA ALA A 103 7.13 -6.39 -2.04
C ALA A 103 7.89 -7.57 -1.39
N LEU A 104 7.79 -7.73 -0.07
CA LEU A 104 8.48 -8.81 0.66
C LEU A 104 7.99 -10.22 0.27
N PRO A 105 6.68 -10.56 0.33
CA PRO A 105 6.21 -11.88 -0.09
C PRO A 105 6.46 -12.13 -1.58
N TYR A 106 6.34 -11.13 -2.46
CA TYR A 106 6.74 -11.27 -3.86
C TYR A 106 8.22 -11.66 -4.01
N PHE A 107 9.09 -10.97 -3.28
CA PHE A 107 10.52 -11.28 -3.26
C PHE A 107 10.80 -12.69 -2.74
N ILE A 108 10.16 -13.12 -1.64
CA ILE A 108 10.34 -14.46 -1.07
C ILE A 108 9.88 -15.53 -2.07
N LEU A 109 8.70 -15.36 -2.67
CA LEU A 109 8.14 -16.33 -3.61
C LEU A 109 8.95 -16.43 -4.91
N SER A 110 9.66 -15.36 -5.28
CA SER A 110 10.51 -15.33 -6.46
C SER A 110 11.59 -16.43 -6.46
N PHE A 111 12.10 -16.82 -5.29
CA PHE A 111 13.09 -17.90 -5.14
C PHE A 111 12.55 -19.28 -5.51
N PHE A 112 11.23 -19.47 -5.46
CA PHE A 112 10.58 -20.74 -5.78
C PHE A 112 10.07 -20.80 -7.22
N ILE A 113 9.85 -19.64 -7.85
CA ILE A 113 9.27 -19.53 -9.19
C ILE A 113 10.35 -19.37 -10.27
N PHE A 114 11.41 -18.60 -9.99
CA PHE A 114 12.42 -18.28 -11.00
C PHE A 114 13.64 -19.19 -10.88
N ASP A 115 13.70 -20.22 -11.73
CA ASP A 115 14.90 -21.06 -11.88
C ASP A 115 16.01 -20.35 -12.70
N GLY A 116 15.65 -19.32 -13.47
CA GLY A 116 16.54 -18.61 -14.38
C GLY A 116 17.07 -17.28 -13.83
N ARG A 117 18.40 -17.05 -13.92
CA ARG A 117 19.07 -15.83 -13.45
C ARG A 117 18.45 -14.54 -14.01
N VAL A 118 18.09 -14.50 -15.29
CA VAL A 118 17.62 -13.27 -15.95
C VAL A 118 16.24 -12.83 -15.44
N ALA A 119 15.29 -13.76 -15.33
CA ALA A 119 13.94 -13.45 -14.86
C ALA A 119 13.94 -13.00 -13.39
N PHE A 120 14.76 -13.65 -12.56
CA PHE A 120 14.96 -13.24 -11.17
C PHE A 120 15.53 -11.81 -11.05
N TRP A 121 16.54 -11.46 -11.86
CA TRP A 121 17.10 -10.11 -11.86
C TRP A 121 16.11 -9.06 -12.36
N LEU A 122 15.31 -9.38 -13.38
CA LEU A 122 14.27 -8.48 -13.87
C LEU A 122 13.19 -8.23 -12.81
N HIS A 123 12.73 -9.29 -12.14
CA HIS A 123 11.82 -9.21 -11.00
C HIS A 123 12.40 -8.36 -9.87
N THR A 124 13.65 -8.61 -9.48
CA THR A 124 14.33 -7.85 -8.41
C THR A 124 14.44 -6.37 -8.77
N ALA A 125 14.83 -6.05 -10.01
CA ALA A 125 14.92 -4.67 -10.48
C ALA A 125 13.54 -3.98 -10.48
N PHE A 126 12.48 -4.72 -10.85
CA PHE A 126 11.12 -4.24 -10.79
C PHE A 126 10.68 -3.92 -9.35
N LEU A 127 10.90 -4.82 -8.39
CA LEU A 127 10.60 -4.56 -6.98
C LEU A 127 11.36 -3.34 -6.43
N VAL A 128 12.65 -3.21 -6.77
CA VAL A 128 13.43 -2.03 -6.39
C VAL A 128 12.83 -0.75 -6.97
N ALA A 129 12.42 -0.76 -8.25
CA ALA A 129 11.76 0.39 -8.87
C ALA A 129 10.45 0.76 -8.16
N VAL A 130 9.64 -0.23 -7.77
CA VAL A 130 8.42 -0.01 -6.97
C VAL A 130 8.75 0.64 -5.62
N LEU A 131 9.73 0.11 -4.88
CA LEU A 131 10.11 0.65 -3.58
C LEU A 131 10.66 2.08 -3.67
N VAL A 132 11.47 2.37 -4.70
CA VAL A 132 11.93 3.72 -5.00
C VAL A 132 10.74 4.64 -5.30
N GLY A 133 9.77 4.16 -6.10
CA GLY A 133 8.53 4.87 -6.38
C GLY A 133 7.74 5.20 -5.11
N VAL A 134 7.57 4.23 -4.22
CA VAL A 134 6.92 4.42 -2.91
C VAL A 134 7.65 5.47 -2.07
N HIS A 135 8.99 5.41 -2.01
CA HIS A 135 9.78 6.38 -1.28
C HIS A 135 9.53 7.82 -1.78
N PHE A 136 9.54 8.03 -3.10
CA PHE A 136 9.26 9.35 -3.66
C PHE A 136 7.81 9.79 -3.44
N ALA A 137 6.85 8.87 -3.54
CA ALA A 137 5.43 9.12 -3.29
C ALA A 137 5.17 9.52 -1.84
N GLY A 138 5.77 8.82 -0.86
CA GLY A 138 5.67 9.17 0.56
C GLY A 138 6.26 10.55 0.84
N ARG A 139 7.47 10.82 0.34
CA ARG A 139 8.08 12.15 0.47
C ARG A 139 7.28 13.27 -0.19
N TRP A 140 6.54 12.97 -1.25
CA TRP A 140 5.64 13.92 -1.87
C TRP A 140 4.41 14.17 -0.99
N LEU A 141 3.81 13.11 -0.44
CA LEU A 141 2.65 13.17 0.46
C LEU A 141 2.98 13.99 1.72
N ASP A 142 4.11 13.70 2.37
CA ASP A 142 4.60 14.45 3.55
C ASP A 142 4.76 15.94 3.25
N ARG A 143 5.35 16.26 2.10
CA ARG A 143 5.55 17.65 1.67
C ARG A 143 4.23 18.34 1.39
N LEU A 144 3.27 17.64 0.79
CA LEU A 144 1.93 18.16 0.55
C LEU A 144 1.22 18.44 1.88
N GLN A 145 1.22 17.48 2.80
CA GLN A 145 0.58 17.60 4.11
C GLN A 145 1.16 18.80 4.90
N LYS A 146 2.49 18.94 4.94
CA LYS A 146 3.18 20.08 5.58
C LYS A 146 2.84 21.42 4.93
N ARG A 147 2.82 21.50 3.59
CA ARG A 147 2.46 22.73 2.86
C ARG A 147 1.02 23.17 3.10
N ARG A 148 0.13 22.23 3.41
CA ARG A 148 -1.29 22.47 3.63
C ARG A 148 -1.64 22.71 5.10
N GLY A 149 -0.66 22.67 6.00
CA GLY A 149 -0.85 22.88 7.44
C GLY A 149 -1.44 21.67 8.19
N TYR A 150 -1.51 20.52 7.55
CA TYR A 150 -1.97 19.24 8.15
C TYR A 150 -0.83 18.39 8.70
N GLY A 151 0.42 18.81 8.51
CA GLY A 151 1.59 18.07 8.99
C GLY A 151 1.86 18.38 10.46
N GLU A 152 2.37 17.40 11.20
CA GLU A 152 2.92 17.67 12.52
C GLU A 152 4.04 18.71 12.40
N TYR A 153 3.81 19.91 12.94
CA TYR A 153 4.89 20.82 13.28
C TYR A 153 5.59 20.16 14.46
N GLY A 154 6.69 19.47 14.18
CA GLY A 154 7.36 18.58 15.13
C GLY A 154 7.40 19.14 16.56
N LEU A 155 6.99 18.29 17.50
CA LEU A 155 7.56 18.27 18.84
C LEU A 155 8.91 17.56 18.78
#